data_AF-A0A7C3ZCL4-F1
#
_entry.id   AF-A0A7C3ZCL4-F1
#
_cell.length_a   1.000
_cell.length_b   1.000
_cell.length_c   1.000
_cell.angle_alpha   90.00
_cell.angle_beta   90.00
_cell.angle_gamma   90.00
#
_symmetry.space_group_name_H-M   'P 1'
#
loop_
_entity.id
_entity.type
_entity.pdbx_description
1 polymer ?
#
loop_
_entity_poly.entity_id
_entity_poly.type
_entity_poly.pdbx_seq_one_letter_code
_entity_poly.pdbx_strand_id
1 'polypeptide(L)'
;MLRGKQRKNIKINAILILISLSFLYLSCKSVEKKTYIHARDHRDNETLISASTNYKTYKLKKFQDYDFERRFRNSVENSFIKTAEKYNQNFTYSIKPQGAVYPFSEVDIICVTDSRISLSKANEICAYFFSILDNEYEKLKGEIK
;
A
#
# COMPACT_ATOMS: atom_id res chain seq x y z
N MET A 1 62.22 -38.13 -14.04
CA MET A 1 61.03 -38.89 -13.58
C MET A 1 60.48 -38.24 -12.32
N LEU A 2 59.14 -38.24 -12.19
CA LEU A 2 58.29 -37.86 -11.05
C LEU A 2 57.69 -36.44 -10.96
N ARG A 3 56.36 -36.46 -11.16
CA ARG A 3 55.28 -35.77 -10.40
C ARG A 3 54.71 -34.48 -10.95
N GLY A 4 53.84 -34.63 -11.94
CA GLY A 4 52.59 -33.88 -12.01
C GLY A 4 51.56 -34.45 -11.03
N LYS A 5 51.06 -33.65 -10.08
CA LYS A 5 49.78 -33.90 -9.34
C LYS A 5 49.31 -32.72 -8.47
N GLN A 6 49.19 -31.50 -9.01
CA GLN A 6 48.77 -30.33 -8.19
C GLN A 6 47.89 -29.33 -8.98
N ARG A 7 46.88 -29.80 -9.74
CA ARG A 7 45.96 -28.88 -10.48
C ARG A 7 44.46 -29.19 -10.38
N LYS A 8 44.03 -30.19 -9.61
CA LYS A 8 42.60 -30.59 -9.57
C LYS A 8 41.79 -30.05 -8.38
N ASN A 9 42.41 -29.53 -7.32
CA ASN A 9 41.68 -29.10 -6.11
C ASN A 9 41.21 -27.64 -6.11
N ILE A 10 41.74 -26.76 -6.97
CA ILE A 10 41.37 -25.33 -6.95
C ILE A 10 40.03 -25.07 -7.65
N LYS A 11 39.66 -25.88 -8.64
CA LYS A 11 38.40 -25.68 -9.40
C LYS A 11 37.14 -26.05 -8.61
N ILE A 12 37.24 -26.93 -7.62
CA ILE A 12 36.07 -27.42 -6.85
C ILE A 12 35.63 -26.37 -5.82
N ASN A 13 36.56 -25.60 -5.24
CA ASN A 13 36.24 -24.53 -4.28
C ASN A 13 35.54 -23.32 -4.92
N ALA A 14 35.87 -22.96 -6.16
CA ALA A 14 35.25 -21.81 -6.82
C ALA A 14 33.76 -22.05 -7.15
N ILE A 15 33.38 -23.29 -7.45
CA ILE A 15 31.98 -23.66 -7.75
C ILE A 15 31.13 -23.64 -6.47
N LEU A 16 31.66 -24.10 -5.35
CA LEU A 16 30.98 -24.07 -4.04
C LEU A 16 30.71 -22.63 -3.54
N ILE A 17 31.63 -21.70 -3.80
CA ILE A 17 31.47 -20.27 -3.43
C ILE A 17 30.42 -19.57 -4.31
N LEU A 18 30.29 -19.96 -5.59
CA LEU A 18 29.25 -19.43 -6.47
C LEU A 18 27.85 -19.94 -6.10
N ILE A 19 27.73 -21.20 -5.67
CA ILE A 19 26.46 -21.78 -5.24
C ILE A 19 25.98 -21.17 -3.91
N SER A 20 26.90 -20.83 -2.98
CA SER A 20 26.53 -20.18 -1.72
C SER A 20 26.11 -18.72 -1.89
N LEU A 21 26.69 -17.98 -2.85
CA LEU A 21 26.24 -16.63 -3.15
C LEU A 21 24.82 -16.60 -3.74
N SER A 22 24.43 -17.60 -4.55
CA SER A 22 23.07 -17.67 -5.10
C SER A 22 21.98 -17.95 -4.05
N PHE A 23 22.32 -18.59 -2.92
CA PHE A 23 21.35 -18.85 -1.84
C PHE A 23 21.05 -17.62 -0.97
N LEU A 24 21.92 -16.61 -0.95
CA LEU A 24 21.69 -15.38 -0.19
C LEU A 24 20.71 -14.41 -0.87
N TYR A 25 20.51 -14.52 -2.19
CA TYR A 25 19.55 -13.66 -2.92
C TYR A 25 18.10 -14.15 -2.84
N LEU A 26 17.85 -15.36 -2.35
CA LEU A 26 16.49 -15.95 -2.34
C LEU A 26 15.63 -15.58 -1.12
N SER A 27 16.17 -14.85 -0.14
CA SER A 27 15.49 -14.62 1.15
C SER A 27 14.93 -13.23 1.39
N CYS A 28 14.87 -12.35 0.37
CA CYS A 28 14.02 -11.16 0.45
C CYS A 28 12.55 -11.54 0.17
N LYS A 29 11.91 -12.24 1.11
CA LYS A 29 10.44 -12.30 1.14
C LYS A 29 9.95 -10.91 1.54
N SER A 30 9.46 -10.16 0.57
CA SER A 30 8.73 -8.90 0.81
C SER A 30 7.62 -9.19 1.81
N VAL A 31 7.68 -8.58 3.00
CA VAL A 31 6.61 -8.68 4.00
C VAL A 31 5.37 -8.04 3.39
N GLU A 32 4.39 -8.87 3.04
CA GLU A 32 3.13 -8.41 2.47
C GLU A 32 2.35 -7.60 3.52
N LYS A 33 2.17 -6.31 3.27
CA LYS A 33 1.45 -5.41 4.18
C LYS A 33 -0.05 -5.58 3.96
N LYS A 34 -0.79 -5.85 5.04
CA LYS A 34 -2.25 -5.99 4.99
C LYS A 34 -2.89 -4.71 4.45
N THR A 35 -3.61 -4.83 3.34
CA THR A 35 -4.40 -3.75 2.75
C THR A 35 -5.82 -3.83 3.31
N TYR A 36 -6.38 -2.71 3.75
CA TYR A 36 -7.77 -2.64 4.17
C TYR A 36 -8.61 -2.13 3.00
N ILE A 37 -9.68 -2.83 2.66
CA ILE A 37 -10.66 -2.42 1.65
C ILE A 37 -11.98 -2.24 2.39
N HIS A 38 -12.62 -1.07 2.21
CA HIS A 38 -13.96 -0.87 2.73
C HIS A 38 -14.94 -1.69 1.89
N ALA A 39 -15.53 -2.71 2.52
CA ALA A 39 -16.34 -3.69 1.82
C ALA A 39 -17.67 -3.06 1.40
N ARG A 40 -17.88 -2.99 0.08
CA ARG A 40 -19.23 -2.92 -0.47
C ARG A 40 -19.79 -4.34 -0.39
N ASP A 41 -20.98 -4.50 0.18
CA ASP A 41 -21.71 -5.76 0.04
C ASP A 41 -21.96 -5.95 -1.46
N HIS A 42 -21.28 -6.89 -2.12
CA HIS A 42 -21.80 -7.72 -3.21
C HIS A 42 -20.74 -8.57 -3.92
N ARG A 43 -21.21 -9.76 -4.30
CA ARG A 43 -20.87 -10.56 -5.49
C ARG A 43 -20.15 -9.76 -6.58
N ASP A 44 -19.18 -10.41 -7.21
CA ASP A 44 -18.48 -10.00 -8.45
C ASP A 44 -17.13 -9.29 -8.21
N ASN A 45 -16.13 -10.10 -7.88
CA ASN A 45 -14.73 -9.70 -7.67
C ASN A 45 -13.96 -9.31 -8.95
N GLU A 46 -14.61 -9.21 -10.11
CA GLU A 46 -13.91 -9.12 -11.41
C GLU A 46 -13.98 -7.77 -12.15
N THR A 47 -14.57 -6.72 -11.57
CA THR A 47 -14.68 -5.42 -12.28
C THR A 47 -14.24 -4.20 -11.47
N LEU A 48 -13.28 -4.36 -10.55
CA LEU A 48 -12.57 -3.26 -9.87
C LEU A 48 -11.34 -2.83 -10.68
N ILE A 49 -11.52 -2.57 -11.98
CA ILE A 49 -10.42 -2.14 -12.87
C ILE A 49 -10.84 -0.86 -13.60
N SER A 50 -11.12 0.19 -12.83
CA SER A 50 -10.76 1.54 -13.27
C SER A 50 -9.60 2.02 -12.40
N ALA A 51 -8.45 1.40 -12.69
CA ALA A 51 -7.07 1.83 -12.47
C ALA A 51 -6.82 2.92 -11.43
N SER A 52 -6.36 2.50 -10.24
CA SER A 52 -5.10 2.85 -9.54
C SER A 52 -4.50 4.28 -9.56
N THR A 53 -5.11 5.26 -10.21
CA THR A 53 -4.56 6.62 -10.39
C THR A 53 -5.07 7.59 -9.34
N ASN A 54 -6.28 7.38 -8.84
CA ASN A 54 -6.88 8.22 -7.81
C ASN A 54 -6.47 7.73 -6.43
N TYR A 55 -5.20 7.93 -6.08
CA TYR A 55 -4.70 7.71 -4.73
C TYR A 55 -4.04 8.98 -4.17
N LYS A 56 -4.01 9.07 -2.85
CA LYS A 56 -3.27 10.11 -2.14
C LYS A 56 -2.55 9.51 -0.94
N THR A 57 -1.30 9.93 -0.76
CA THR A 57 -0.44 9.46 0.32
C THR A 57 -0.49 10.41 1.50
N TYR A 58 -0.66 9.85 2.70
CA TYR A 58 -0.66 10.59 3.96
C TYR A 58 0.46 10.06 4.85
N LYS A 59 1.27 10.99 5.37
CA LYS A 59 2.31 10.67 6.35
C LYS A 59 1.70 10.73 7.74
N LEU A 60 1.88 9.69 8.54
CA LEU A 60 1.38 9.60 9.91
C LEU A 60 2.57 9.64 10.89
N LYS A 61 2.34 9.25 12.15
CA LYS A 61 3.41 9.14 13.15
C LYS A 61 4.40 8.03 12.77
N LYS A 62 5.69 8.28 13.05
CA LYS A 62 6.79 7.33 12.75
C LYS A 62 6.81 6.12 13.69
N PHE A 63 6.06 6.17 14.79
CA PHE A 63 5.93 5.15 15.80
C PHE A 63 4.46 4.74 15.95
N GLN A 64 4.22 3.60 16.60
CA GLN A 64 2.88 3.09 16.84
C GLN A 64 2.10 3.99 17.79
N ASP A 65 0.93 4.44 17.33
CA ASP A 65 0.00 5.25 18.10
C ASP A 65 -1.41 4.87 17.68
N TYR A 66 -2.00 3.92 18.40
CA TYR A 66 -3.30 3.35 18.07
C TYR A 66 -4.44 4.38 18.10
N ASP A 67 -4.32 5.41 18.95
CA ASP A 67 -5.36 6.45 19.07
C ASP A 67 -5.28 7.43 17.89
N PHE A 68 -4.07 7.81 17.48
CA PHE A 68 -3.87 8.57 16.26
C PHE A 68 -4.35 7.81 15.03
N GLU A 69 -3.99 6.53 14.90
CA GLU A 69 -4.42 5.68 13.78
C GLU A 69 -5.93 5.50 13.73
N ARG A 70 -6.58 5.27 14.89
CA ARG A 70 -8.03 5.19 14.97
C ARG A 70 -8.68 6.49 14.51
N ARG A 71 -8.19 7.64 14.98
CA ARG A 71 -8.73 8.95 14.58
C ARG A 71 -8.53 9.21 13.09
N PHE A 72 -7.37 8.87 12.54
CA PHE A 72 -7.13 8.96 11.10
C PHE A 72 -8.10 8.05 10.31
N ARG A 73 -8.28 6.79 10.72
CA ARG A 73 -9.28 5.89 10.10
C ARG A 73 -10.69 6.45 10.17
N ASN A 74 -11.08 7.05 11.30
CA ASN A 74 -12.38 7.72 11.44
C ASN A 74 -12.50 8.93 10.48
N SER A 75 -11.43 9.69 10.26
CA SER A 75 -11.42 10.77 9.26
C SER A 75 -11.63 10.25 7.84
N VAL A 76 -11.02 9.12 7.48
CA VAL A 76 -11.25 8.45 6.20
C VAL A 76 -12.72 8.00 6.07
N GLU A 77 -13.26 7.36 7.10
CA GLU A 77 -14.66 6.90 7.11
C GLU A 77 -15.67 8.07 7.02
N ASN A 78 -15.45 9.13 7.79
CA ASN A 78 -16.30 10.32 7.74
C ASN A 78 -16.25 10.99 6.37
N SER A 79 -15.08 11.01 5.73
CA SER A 79 -14.92 11.53 4.37
C SER A 79 -15.65 10.67 3.34
N PHE A 80 -15.63 9.35 3.55
CA PHE A 80 -16.40 8.41 2.75
C PHE A 80 -17.90 8.65 2.89
N ILE A 81 -18.45 8.70 4.11
CA ILE A 81 -19.88 8.93 4.37
C ILE A 81 -20.36 10.21 3.68
N LYS A 82 -19.67 11.35 3.91
CA LYS A 82 -20.03 12.64 3.30
C LYS A 82 -20.00 12.62 1.76
N THR A 83 -19.06 11.90 1.18
CA THR A 83 -18.97 11.74 -0.29
C THR A 83 -20.04 10.80 -0.82
N ALA A 84 -20.29 9.70 -0.10
CA ALA A 84 -21.27 8.69 -0.46
C ALA A 84 -22.70 9.24 -0.42
N GLU A 85 -23.00 10.13 0.53
CA GLU A 85 -24.26 10.90 0.57
C GLU A 85 -24.45 11.77 -0.67
N LYS A 86 -23.39 12.45 -1.12
CA LYS A 86 -23.45 13.31 -2.32
C LYS A 86 -23.53 12.52 -3.63
N TYR A 87 -22.90 11.35 -3.70
CA TYR A 87 -22.71 10.58 -4.94
C TYR A 87 -23.38 9.19 -4.92
N ASN A 88 -24.38 8.98 -4.05
CA ASN A 88 -25.17 7.74 -3.97
C ASN A 88 -24.32 6.46 -3.87
N GLN A 89 -23.29 6.48 -3.02
CA GLN A 89 -22.40 5.33 -2.79
C GLN A 89 -21.72 4.78 -4.06
N ASN A 90 -21.50 5.60 -5.10
CA ASN A 90 -20.90 5.17 -6.37
C ASN A 90 -19.39 4.90 -6.33
N PHE A 91 -18.79 4.84 -5.14
CA PHE A 91 -17.38 4.57 -4.94
C PHE A 91 -17.14 3.87 -3.59
N THR A 92 -15.94 3.35 -3.40
CA THR A 92 -15.39 2.85 -2.14
C THR A 92 -13.93 3.31 -2.02
N TYR A 93 -13.26 2.92 -0.94
CA TYR A 93 -11.85 3.24 -0.72
C TYR A 93 -11.06 2.06 -0.18
N SER A 94 -9.74 2.14 -0.33
CA SER A 94 -8.78 1.23 0.30
C SER A 94 -7.68 2.01 1.01
N ILE A 95 -7.23 1.48 2.15
CA ILE A 95 -6.10 1.99 2.92
C ILE A 95 -4.95 0.99 2.78
N LYS A 96 -3.85 1.43 2.20
CA LYS A 96 -2.64 0.62 1.97
C LYS A 96 -1.47 1.18 2.76
N PRO A 97 -1.01 0.49 3.83
CA PRO A 97 0.16 0.89 4.60
C PRO A 97 1.44 0.82 3.77
N GLN A 98 2.28 1.84 3.83
CA GLN A 98 3.51 1.99 3.03
C GLN A 98 4.78 2.15 3.87
N GLY A 99 4.68 2.47 5.16
CA GLY A 99 5.85 2.72 5.98
C GLY A 99 6.81 1.53 6.06
N ALA A 100 8.12 1.80 5.99
CA ALA A 100 9.15 0.77 5.92
C ALA A 100 9.41 0.08 7.28
N VAL A 101 9.55 0.87 8.34
CA VAL A 101 9.78 0.38 9.71
C VAL A 101 8.44 0.17 10.40
N TYR A 102 7.61 1.22 10.46
CA TYR A 102 6.26 1.15 10.97
C TYR A 102 5.26 1.22 9.82
N PRO A 103 4.48 0.16 9.50
CA PRO A 103 3.65 0.12 8.29
C PRO A 103 2.69 1.30 8.13
N PHE A 104 2.12 1.78 9.23
CA PHE A 104 1.16 2.90 9.22
C PHE A 104 1.81 4.27 9.27
N SER A 105 3.15 4.39 9.35
CA SER A 105 3.82 5.71 9.32
C SER A 105 3.61 6.46 8.00
N GLU A 106 3.18 5.77 6.96
CA GLU A 106 2.76 6.31 5.68
C GLU A 106 1.66 5.40 5.13
N VAL A 107 0.60 5.98 4.58
CA VAL A 107 -0.53 5.23 4.04
C VAL A 107 -0.97 5.83 2.71
N ASP A 108 -1.24 4.97 1.73
CA ASP A 108 -1.95 5.38 0.53
C ASP A 108 -3.44 5.14 0.75
N ILE A 109 -4.23 6.18 0.48
CA ILE A 109 -5.68 6.06 0.39
C ILE A 109 -6.04 6.03 -1.08
N ILE A 110 -6.63 4.92 -1.52
CA ILE A 110 -7.01 4.68 -2.90
C ILE A 110 -8.52 4.85 -3.00
N CYS A 111 -8.98 5.75 -3.86
CA CYS A 111 -10.39 5.90 -4.21
C CYS A 111 -10.72 4.94 -5.37
N VAL A 112 -11.78 4.16 -5.22
CA VAL A 112 -12.15 3.13 -6.19
C VAL A 112 -13.61 3.30 -6.62
N THR A 113 -13.84 3.47 -7.91
CA THR A 113 -15.17 3.63 -8.50
C THR A 113 -15.55 2.40 -9.33
N ASP A 114 -16.85 2.21 -9.56
CA ASP A 114 -17.32 1.18 -10.49
C ASP A 114 -16.78 1.45 -11.91
N SER A 115 -16.37 0.39 -12.61
CA SER A 115 -15.93 0.43 -14.01
C SER A 115 -16.91 1.09 -14.98
N ARG A 116 -18.21 1.11 -14.65
CA ARG A 116 -19.28 1.72 -15.44
C ARG A 116 -19.32 3.24 -15.35
N ILE A 117 -18.59 3.84 -14.42
CA ILE A 117 -18.54 5.30 -14.21
C ILE A 117 -17.52 5.89 -15.17
N SER A 118 -17.90 6.99 -15.85
CA SER A 118 -16.97 7.68 -16.76
C SER A 118 -15.75 8.22 -16.01
N LEU A 119 -14.58 8.24 -16.65
CA LEU A 119 -13.34 8.73 -16.04
C LEU A 119 -13.48 10.13 -15.45
N SER A 120 -14.14 11.04 -16.16
CA SER A 120 -14.40 12.41 -15.66
C SER A 120 -15.21 12.39 -14.36
N LYS A 121 -16.23 11.53 -14.27
CA LYS A 121 -17.07 11.45 -13.07
C LYS A 121 -16.34 10.76 -11.92
N ALA A 122 -15.55 9.74 -12.23
CA ALA A 122 -14.69 9.08 -11.24
C ALA A 122 -13.70 10.07 -10.61
N ASN A 123 -13.03 10.88 -11.44
CA ASN A 123 -12.12 11.92 -10.98
C ASN A 123 -12.83 12.97 -10.13
N GLU A 124 -14.04 13.40 -10.51
CA GLU A 124 -14.85 14.33 -9.71
C GLU A 124 -15.16 13.76 -8.32
N ILE A 125 -15.63 12.49 -8.24
CA ILE A 125 -15.96 11.82 -6.98
C ILE A 125 -14.71 11.71 -6.09
N CYS A 126 -13.61 11.20 -6.66
CA CYS A 126 -12.37 11.01 -5.91
C CYS A 126 -11.74 12.33 -5.46
N ALA A 127 -11.75 13.37 -6.31
CA ALA A 127 -11.28 14.69 -5.93
C ALA A 127 -12.10 15.28 -4.77
N TYR A 128 -13.43 15.11 -4.79
CA TYR A 128 -14.28 15.55 -3.70
C TYR A 128 -13.98 14.78 -2.40
N PHE A 129 -13.87 13.46 -2.47
CA PHE A 129 -13.48 12.62 -1.32
C PHE A 129 -12.15 13.06 -0.70
N PHE A 130 -11.10 13.22 -1.52
CA PHE A 130 -9.80 13.66 -1.03
C PHE A 130 -9.82 15.08 -0.49
N SER A 131 -10.61 15.99 -1.06
CA SER A 131 -10.74 17.35 -0.51
C SER A 131 -11.31 17.38 0.91
N ILE A 132 -12.25 16.49 1.23
CA ILE A 132 -12.79 16.36 2.58
C ILE A 132 -11.74 15.74 3.50
N LEU A 133 -11.11 14.66 3.06
CA LEU A 133 -10.10 13.97 3.86
C LEU A 133 -8.90 14.86 4.18
N ASP A 134 -8.47 15.69 3.24
CA ASP A 134 -7.41 16.69 3.44
C ASP A 134 -7.75 17.66 4.58
N ASN A 135 -8.99 18.16 4.59
CA ASN A 135 -9.46 19.05 5.66
C ASN A 135 -9.52 18.36 7.02
N GLU A 136 -9.91 17.08 7.08
CA GLU A 136 -9.89 16.32 8.33
C GLU A 136 -8.45 15.97 8.76
N TYR A 137 -7.57 15.68 7.81
CA TYR A 137 -6.17 15.36 8.06
C TYR A 137 -5.37 16.55 8.60
N GLU A 138 -5.57 17.76 8.05
CA GLU A 138 -4.87 18.96 8.55
C GLU A 138 -5.19 19.25 10.03
N LYS A 139 -6.38 18.87 10.53
CA LYS A 139 -6.71 18.96 11.97
C LYS A 139 -5.89 17.98 12.82
N LEU A 140 -5.58 16.79 12.28
CA LEU A 140 -4.80 15.76 12.97
C LEU A 140 -3.28 16.01 12.86
N LYS A 141 -2.85 16.63 11.76
CA LYS A 141 -1.44 16.80 11.40
C LYS A 141 -0.63 17.59 12.44
N GLY A 142 -1.27 18.49 13.20
CA GLY A 142 -0.64 19.22 14.31
C GLY A 142 -0.05 18.33 15.41
N GLU A 143 -0.45 17.05 15.46
CA GLU A 143 0.01 16.06 16.43
C GLU A 143 1.14 15.17 15.91
N ILE A 144 1.50 15.30 14.63
CA ILE A 144 2.59 14.55 14.00
C ILE A 144 3.90 15.23 14.39
N LYS A 145 4.45 14.84 15.53
CA LYS A 145 5.79 15.22 16.01
C LYS A 145 6.73 14.04 15.92
#